data_AF-A0A6G3XH91-F1
#
_entry.id   AF-A0A6G3XH91-F1
#
_cell.length_a   1.000
_cell.length_b   1.000
_cell.length_c   1.000
_cell.angle_alpha   90.00
_cell.angle_beta   90.00
_cell.angle_gamma   90.00
#
_symmetry.space_group_name_H-M   'P 1'
#
loop_
_entity.id
_entity.type
_entity.pdbx_description
1 polymer ?
#
loop_
_entity_poly.entity_id
_entity_poly.type
_entity_poly.pdbx_seq_one_letter_code
_entity_poly.pdbx_strand_id
1 'polypeptide(L)'
;MWALSAVGHRRLGAAGSLAIVVGGWFAGKLPVHDPWGLWTDHGSATKAAAAVVAYVGLTVLVVAWWQYGKTASTVRETLVTLAWWTAPFLLAPPLYSADVYSYIAQGAMVVEGHDVYTVGPSALDPAGIGGDAAASVG
;
A
#
# COMPACT_ATOMS: atom_id res chain seq x y z
N MET A 1 23.40 -6.38 24.99
CA MET A 1 22.60 -5.82 23.86
C MET A 1 22.49 -6.90 22.80
N TRP A 2 21.29 -7.43 22.54
CA TRP A 2 21.10 -8.45 21.51
C TRP A 2 21.17 -7.80 20.12
N ALA A 3 22.38 -7.71 19.55
CA ALA A 3 22.53 -7.30 18.16
C ALA A 3 22.06 -8.46 17.28
N LEU A 4 20.88 -8.32 16.67
CA LEU A 4 20.44 -9.25 15.63
C LEU A 4 21.44 -9.21 14.47
N SER A 5 21.67 -10.36 13.83
CA SER A 5 22.44 -10.39 12.59
C SER A 5 21.69 -9.69 11.46
N ALA A 6 22.35 -9.38 10.34
CA ALA A 6 21.70 -8.82 9.14
C ALA A 6 20.48 -9.67 8.69
N VAL A 7 20.56 -10.99 8.84
CA VAL A 7 19.46 -11.93 8.59
C VAL A 7 18.30 -11.74 9.57
N GLY A 8 18.60 -11.49 10.86
CA GLY A 8 17.58 -11.21 11.87
C GLY A 8 16.78 -9.95 11.55
N HIS A 9 17.47 -8.86 11.19
CA HIS A 9 16.80 -7.63 10.76
C HIS A 9 15.98 -7.83 9.49
N ARG A 10 16.48 -8.60 8.52
CA ARG A 10 15.72 -8.95 7.30
C ARG A 10 14.40 -9.66 7.64
N ARG A 11 14.44 -10.68 8.50
CA ARG A 11 13.24 -11.43 8.92
C ARG A 11 12.26 -10.54 9.69
N LEU A 12 12.79 -9.67 10.56
CA LEU A 12 11.97 -8.74 11.34
C LEU A 12 11.25 -7.73 10.44
N GLY A 13 11.95 -7.17 9.44
CA GLY A 13 11.32 -6.28 8.47
C GLY A 13 10.30 -7.01 7.59
N ALA A 14 10.55 -8.26 7.18
CA ALA A 14 9.57 -9.04 6.43
C ALA A 14 8.30 -9.34 7.25
N ALA A 15 8.44 -9.61 8.55
CA ALA A 15 7.30 -9.74 9.45
C ALA A 15 6.53 -8.42 9.60
N GLY A 16 7.25 -7.28 9.69
CA GLY A 16 6.66 -5.94 9.67
C GLY A 16 5.86 -5.69 8.38
N SER A 17 6.45 -5.97 7.22
CA SER A 17 5.78 -5.86 5.91
C SER A 17 4.52 -6.72 5.83
N LEU A 18 4.58 -7.98 6.28
CA LEU A 18 3.40 -8.85 6.31
C LEU A 18 2.31 -8.30 7.21
N ALA A 19 2.64 -7.78 8.39
CA ALA A 19 1.66 -7.15 9.29
C ALA A 19 1.01 -5.91 8.64
N ILE A 20 1.79 -5.10 7.90
CA ILE A 20 1.24 -3.96 7.14
C ILE A 20 0.25 -4.44 6.08
N VAL A 21 0.62 -5.45 5.29
CA VAL A 21 -0.26 -5.99 4.23
C VAL A 21 -1.53 -6.60 4.81
N VAL A 22 -1.42 -7.37 5.88
CA VAL A 22 -2.58 -7.94 6.57
C VAL A 22 -3.48 -6.84 7.12
N GLY A 23 -2.95 -5.85 7.84
CA GLY A 23 -3.75 -4.72 8.32
C GLY A 23 -4.37 -3.90 7.18
N GLY A 24 -3.61 -3.70 6.11
CA GLY A 24 -4.04 -3.05 4.88
C GLY A 24 -5.19 -3.71 4.17
N TRP A 25 -5.26 -5.05 4.19
CA TRP A 25 -6.36 -5.79 3.58
C TRP A 25 -7.72 -5.43 4.17
N PHE A 26 -7.75 -5.07 5.46
CA PHE A 26 -8.99 -4.77 6.20
C PHE A 26 -9.22 -3.27 6.44
N ALA A 27 -8.17 -2.44 6.37
CA ALA A 27 -8.24 -1.00 6.62
C ALA A 27 -7.92 -0.12 5.40
N GLY A 28 -7.53 -0.71 4.28
CA GLY A 28 -7.11 0.00 3.07
C GLY A 28 -8.22 0.78 2.37
N LYS A 29 -7.81 1.60 1.40
CA LYS A 29 -8.71 2.33 0.50
C LYS A 29 -9.13 1.42 -0.65
N LEU A 30 -10.27 0.80 -0.47
CA LEU A 30 -10.83 -0.18 -1.40
C LEU A 30 -11.50 0.52 -2.60
N PRO A 31 -11.47 -0.08 -3.80
CA PRO A 31 -12.19 0.45 -4.94
C PRO A 31 -13.70 0.32 -4.74
N VAL A 32 -14.48 1.24 -5.33
CA VAL A 32 -15.95 1.21 -5.27
C VAL A 32 -16.52 -0.04 -5.95
N HIS A 33 -15.88 -0.46 -7.04
CA HIS A 33 -16.21 -1.69 -7.73
C HIS A 33 -15.09 -2.73 -7.53
N ASP A 34 -15.41 -3.85 -6.89
CA ASP A 34 -14.51 -5.00 -6.75
C ASP A 34 -15.11 -6.21 -7.49
N PRO A 35 -14.66 -6.47 -8.74
CA PRO A 35 -15.19 -7.56 -9.57
C PRO A 35 -14.94 -8.96 -8.99
N TRP A 36 -13.94 -9.10 -8.11
CA TRP A 36 -13.48 -10.39 -7.60
C TRP A 36 -13.89 -10.65 -6.15
N GLY A 37 -14.50 -9.67 -5.48
CA GLY A 37 -14.92 -9.78 -4.07
C GLY A 37 -13.76 -10.06 -3.11
N LEU A 38 -12.55 -9.66 -3.49
CA LEU A 38 -11.33 -9.82 -2.69
C LEU A 38 -11.27 -8.83 -1.52
N TRP A 39 -11.89 -7.67 -1.69
CA TRP A 39 -11.80 -6.51 -0.84
C TRP A 39 -13.19 -6.14 -0.31
N THR A 40 -13.60 -6.85 0.73
CA THR A 40 -14.86 -6.58 1.41
C THR A 40 -14.71 -5.43 2.40
N ASP A 41 -15.73 -4.57 2.48
CA ASP A 41 -15.73 -3.54 3.50
C ASP A 41 -16.02 -4.14 4.88
N HIS A 42 -15.30 -3.67 5.89
CA HIS A 42 -15.40 -4.16 7.26
C HIS A 42 -15.92 -3.08 8.21
N GLY A 43 -16.54 -3.49 9.31
CA GLY A 43 -17.03 -2.57 10.33
C GLY A 43 -15.92 -1.69 10.93
N SER A 44 -16.30 -0.54 11.48
CA SER A 44 -15.35 0.47 12.01
C SER A 44 -14.37 -0.08 13.04
N ALA A 45 -14.81 -1.00 13.91
CA ALA A 45 -13.96 -1.66 14.90
C ALA A 45 -12.86 -2.52 14.24
N THR A 46 -13.21 -3.30 13.21
CA THR A 46 -12.26 -4.12 12.45
C THR A 46 -11.25 -3.25 11.72
N LYS A 47 -11.71 -2.16 11.09
CA LYS A 47 -10.82 -1.17 10.44
C LYS A 47 -9.84 -0.55 11.44
N ALA A 48 -10.31 -0.17 12.62
CA ALA A 48 -9.45 0.39 13.66
C ALA A 48 -8.40 -0.61 14.15
N ALA A 49 -8.80 -1.85 14.43
CA ALA A 49 -7.87 -2.91 14.84
C ALA A 49 -6.84 -3.22 13.75
N ALA A 50 -7.29 -3.31 12.49
CA ALA A 50 -6.43 -3.54 11.34
C ALA A 50 -5.45 -2.38 11.09
N ALA A 51 -5.89 -1.13 11.28
CA ALA A 51 -5.01 0.04 11.24
C ALA A 51 -3.92 -0.04 12.33
N VAL A 52 -4.28 -0.44 13.57
CA VAL A 52 -3.30 -0.66 14.64
C VAL A 52 -2.28 -1.72 14.23
N VAL A 53 -2.72 -2.86 13.68
CA VAL A 53 -1.81 -3.91 13.18
C VAL A 53 -0.88 -3.36 12.10
N ALA A 54 -1.40 -2.56 11.16
CA ALA A 54 -0.60 -1.95 10.11
C ALA A 54 0.44 -0.98 10.67
N TYR A 55 0.08 -0.12 11.64
CA TYR A 55 1.02 0.82 12.27
C TYR A 55 2.08 0.13 13.13
N VAL A 56 1.72 -0.97 13.82
CA VAL A 56 2.69 -1.81 14.53
C VAL A 56 3.65 -2.43 13.53
N GLY A 57 3.14 -2.99 12.42
CA GLY A 57 3.96 -3.53 11.34
C GLY A 57 4.92 -2.50 10.73
N LEU A 58 4.43 -1.27 10.49
CA LEU A 58 5.24 -0.14 10.01
C LEU A 58 6.35 0.21 11.00
N THR A 59 6.02 0.28 12.29
CA THR A 59 7.00 0.56 13.35
C THR A 59 8.09 -0.52 13.37
N VAL A 60 7.70 -1.79 13.30
CA VAL A 60 8.62 -2.93 13.24
C VAL A 60 9.52 -2.84 12.00
N LEU A 61 8.96 -2.55 10.82
CA LEU A 61 9.72 -2.41 9.58
C LEU A 61 10.73 -1.24 9.65
N VAL A 62 10.32 -0.08 10.18
CA VAL A 62 11.20 1.09 10.37
C VAL A 62 12.35 0.77 11.33
N VAL A 63 12.05 0.08 12.44
CA VAL A 63 13.09 -0.36 13.38
C VAL A 63 14.03 -1.37 12.73
N ALA A 64 13.52 -2.32 11.95
CA ALA A 64 14.34 -3.25 11.17
C ALA A 64 15.26 -2.53 10.19
N TRP A 65 14.73 -1.56 9.45
CA TRP A 65 15.49 -0.72 8.51
C TRP A 65 16.60 0.06 9.20
N TRP A 66 16.27 0.76 10.28
CA TRP A 66 17.24 1.53 11.07
C TRP A 66 18.38 0.66 11.59
N GLN A 67 18.07 -0.53 12.08
CA GLN A 67 19.05 -1.44 12.64
C GLN A 67 19.84 -2.18 11.54
N TYR A 68 19.22 -2.52 10.41
CA TYR A 68 19.88 -3.08 9.24
C TYR A 68 20.90 -2.10 8.66
N GLY A 69 20.59 -0.80 8.62
CA GLY A 69 21.51 0.26 8.14
C GLY A 69 22.79 0.39 8.94
N LYS A 70 22.84 -0.17 10.15
CA LYS A 70 24.06 -0.24 10.98
C LYS A 70 24.95 -1.45 10.67
N THR A 71 24.49 -2.35 9.80
CA THR A 71 25.26 -3.53 9.38
C THR A 71 26.14 -3.20 8.17
N ALA A 72 27.35 -3.75 8.12
CA ALA A 72 28.23 -3.65 6.96
C ALA A 72 27.80 -4.65 5.85
N SER A 73 26.55 -4.55 5.39
CA SER A 73 25.98 -5.42 4.36
C SER A 73 26.44 -5.02 2.96
N THR A 74 26.68 -6.01 2.11
CA THR A 74 26.98 -5.80 0.69
C THR A 74 25.74 -5.35 -0.10
N VAL A 75 25.96 -4.76 -1.28
CA VAL A 75 24.87 -4.35 -2.19
C VAL A 75 23.92 -5.53 -2.48
N ARG A 76 24.46 -6.72 -2.75
CA ARG A 76 23.67 -7.92 -3.03
C ARG A 76 22.78 -8.28 -1.84
N GLU A 77 23.30 -8.25 -0.62
CA GLU A 77 22.52 -8.55 0.58
C GLU A 77 21.42 -7.52 0.81
N THR A 78 21.70 -6.24 0.54
CA THR A 78 20.72 -5.16 0.63
C THR A 78 19.60 -5.36 -0.39
N LEU A 79 19.91 -5.73 -1.63
CA LEU A 79 18.88 -6.04 -2.65
C LEU A 79 18.01 -7.23 -2.24
N VAL A 80 18.60 -8.29 -1.67
CA VAL A 80 17.83 -9.43 -1.16
C VAL A 80 16.94 -9.02 0.01
N THR A 81 17.45 -8.19 0.93
CA THR A 81 16.66 -7.65 2.04
C THR A 81 15.50 -6.79 1.54
N LEU A 82 15.76 -5.93 0.54
CA LEU A 82 14.73 -5.09 -0.07
C LEU A 82 13.65 -5.96 -0.71
N ALA A 83 14.03 -6.98 -1.50
CA ALA A 83 13.09 -7.91 -2.11
C ALA A 83 12.20 -8.62 -1.07
N TRP A 84 12.78 -9.02 0.07
CA TRP A 84 12.02 -9.61 1.19
C TRP A 84 11.02 -8.63 1.80
N TRP A 85 11.39 -7.37 1.92
CA TRP A 85 10.54 -6.36 2.53
C TRP A 85 9.46 -5.86 1.59
N THR A 86 9.72 -5.80 0.28
CA THR A 86 8.78 -5.29 -0.71
C THR A 86 7.86 -6.37 -1.28
N ALA A 87 8.28 -7.63 -1.36
CA ALA A 87 7.48 -8.71 -1.95
C ALA A 87 6.05 -8.83 -1.38
N PRO A 88 5.81 -8.73 -0.05
CA PRO A 88 4.45 -8.76 0.49
C PRO A 88 3.54 -7.67 -0.08
N PHE A 89 4.08 -6.46 -0.30
CA PHE A 89 3.30 -5.31 -0.75
C PHE A 89 2.77 -5.44 -2.18
N LEU A 90 3.33 -6.34 -2.99
CA LEU A 90 2.82 -6.64 -4.32
C LEU A 90 1.41 -7.23 -4.30
N LEU A 91 1.00 -7.76 -3.15
CA LEU A 91 -0.33 -8.32 -2.93
C LEU A 91 -1.25 -7.35 -2.19
N ALA A 92 -0.74 -6.23 -1.66
CA ALA A 92 -1.54 -5.34 -0.82
C ALA A 92 -2.50 -4.47 -1.65
N PRO A 93 -3.73 -4.19 -1.17
CA PRO A 93 -4.53 -3.10 -1.71
C PRO A 93 -3.89 -1.74 -1.36
N PRO A 94 -4.38 -0.63 -1.95
CA PRO A 94 -3.96 0.72 -1.57
C PRO A 94 -4.13 0.96 -0.06
N LEU A 95 -3.01 1.04 0.66
CA LEU A 95 -2.97 0.88 2.12
C LEU A 95 -3.50 2.09 2.89
N TYR A 96 -3.14 3.30 2.44
CA TYR A 96 -3.32 4.52 3.25
C TYR A 96 -4.03 5.66 2.50
N SER A 97 -3.99 5.67 1.17
CA SER A 97 -4.51 6.77 0.35
C SER A 97 -5.24 6.28 -0.88
N ALA A 98 -6.21 7.09 -1.33
CA ALA A 98 -6.96 6.93 -2.57
C ALA A 98 -6.25 7.57 -3.77
N ASP A 99 -5.06 8.17 -3.59
CA ASP A 99 -4.35 8.90 -4.65
C ASP A 99 -4.07 8.05 -5.90
N VAL A 100 -3.93 6.73 -5.76
CA VAL A 100 -3.79 5.82 -6.90
C VAL A 100 -4.99 5.94 -7.85
N TYR A 101 -6.20 6.08 -7.30
CA TYR A 101 -7.42 6.26 -8.08
C TYR A 101 -7.45 7.64 -8.72
N SER A 102 -6.97 8.68 -8.01
CA SER A 102 -6.83 10.03 -8.57
C SER A 102 -5.88 10.04 -9.77
N TYR A 103 -4.74 9.35 -9.70
CA TYR A 103 -3.79 9.28 -10.80
C TYR A 103 -4.33 8.50 -11.99
N ILE A 104 -5.07 7.41 -11.75
CA ILE A 104 -5.74 6.65 -12.82
C ILE A 104 -6.81 7.51 -13.48
N ALA A 105 -7.65 8.20 -12.70
CA ALA A 105 -8.68 9.09 -13.21
C ALA A 105 -8.08 10.25 -14.01
N GLN A 106 -7.02 10.90 -13.51
CA GLN A 106 -6.31 11.94 -14.25
C GLN A 106 -5.71 11.41 -15.56
N GLY A 107 -5.19 10.19 -15.57
CA GLY A 107 -4.73 9.53 -16.79
C GLY A 107 -5.85 9.33 -17.81
N ALA A 108 -7.01 8.84 -17.37
CA ALA A 108 -8.20 8.68 -18.21
C ALA A 108 -8.70 10.03 -18.76
N MET A 109 -8.69 11.07 -17.93
CA MET A 109 -9.07 12.42 -18.34
C MET A 109 -8.21 12.95 -19.47
N VAL A 110 -6.89 12.74 -19.42
CA VAL A 110 -5.98 13.12 -20.50
C VAL A 110 -6.28 12.34 -21.79
N VAL A 111 -6.60 11.05 -21.68
CA VAL A 111 -6.98 10.21 -22.84
C VAL A 111 -8.28 10.70 -23.49
N GLU A 112 -9.24 11.16 -22.69
CA GLU A 112 -10.53 11.71 -23.14
C GLU A 112 -10.45 13.19 -23.58
N GLY A 113 -9.28 13.83 -23.46
CA GLY A 113 -9.05 15.21 -23.88
C GLY A 113 -9.48 16.27 -22.88
N HIS A 114 -9.73 15.88 -21.62
CA HIS A 114 -10.03 16.81 -20.54
C HIS A 114 -8.77 17.51 -20.02
N ASP A 115 -8.90 18.80 -19.71
CA ASP A 115 -7.88 19.55 -18.99
C ASP A 115 -8.03 19.35 -17.47
N VAL A 116 -7.14 18.54 -16.90
CA VAL A 116 -7.10 18.17 -15.47
C VAL A 116 -6.88 19.35 -14.51
N TYR A 117 -6.52 20.53 -15.03
CA TYR A 117 -6.37 21.75 -14.21
C TYR A 117 -7.65 22.57 -14.14
N THR A 118 -8.64 22.28 -14.99
CA THR A 118 -9.91 23.02 -15.05
C THR A 118 -11.10 22.18 -14.61
N VAL A 119 -11.05 20.87 -14.85
CA VAL A 119 -12.08 19.91 -14.44
C VAL A 119 -11.47 18.81 -13.58
N GLY A 120 -12.29 18.20 -12.73
CA GLY A 120 -11.88 17.08 -11.87
C GLY A 120 -12.37 15.72 -12.41
N PRO A 121 -12.06 14.63 -11.69
CA PRO A 121 -12.47 13.27 -12.05
C PRO A 121 -13.96 13.07 -12.31
N SER A 122 -14.83 13.93 -11.74
CA SER A 122 -16.28 13.91 -11.97
C SER A 122 -16.71 14.24 -13.40
N ALA A 123 -15.80 14.72 -14.25
CA ALA A 123 -16.05 14.95 -15.66
C ALA A 123 -16.01 13.66 -16.52
N LEU A 124 -15.43 12.58 -15.99
CA LEU A 124 -15.35 11.30 -16.68
C LEU A 124 -16.72 10.63 -16.79
N ASP A 125 -16.96 9.92 -17.89
CA ASP A 125 -18.12 9.03 -18.03
C ASP A 125 -18.04 7.92 -16.97
N PRO A 126 -19.07 7.74 -16.11
CA PRO A 126 -19.12 6.65 -15.15
C PRO A 126 -18.99 5.24 -15.77
N ALA A 127 -19.40 5.06 -17.03
CA ALA A 127 -19.22 3.81 -17.76
C ALA A 127 -17.91 3.74 -18.57
N GLY A 128 -17.14 4.83 -18.56
CA GLY A 128 -15.86 4.96 -19.27
C GLY A 128 -14.69 4.31 -18.53
N ILE A 129 -13.52 4.33 -19.19
CA ILE A 129 -12.30 3.66 -18.71
C ILE A 129 -11.80 4.18 -17.35
N GLY A 130 -12.17 5.41 -16.98
CA GLY A 130 -11.80 6.04 -15.71
C GLY A 130 -12.91 6.11 -14.68
N GLY A 131 -14.12 5.61 -14.98
CA GLY A 131 -15.31 5.77 -14.13
C GLY A 131 -15.13 5.16 -12.73
N ASP A 132 -14.67 3.91 -12.66
CA ASP A 132 -14.43 3.21 -11.39
C ASP A 132 -13.35 3.90 -10.54
N ALA A 133 -12.30 4.40 -11.19
CA ALA A 133 -11.24 5.13 -10.53
C ALA A 133 -11.77 6.47 -9.98
N ALA A 134 -12.52 7.22 -10.80
CA ALA A 134 -13.14 8.48 -10.39
C ALA A 134 -14.07 8.28 -9.18
N ALA A 135 -14.89 7.23 -9.18
CA ALA A 135 -15.75 6.88 -8.05
C ALA A 135 -14.95 6.51 -6.78
N SER A 136 -13.74 5.99 -6.93
CA SER A 136 -12.89 5.54 -5.83
C SER A 136 -12.01 6.64 -5.21
N VAL A 137 -12.01 7.86 -5.77
CA VAL A 137 -11.23 9.01 -5.25
C VAL A 137 -11.77 9.52 -3.91
N GLY A 138 -13.09 9.44 -3.68
CA GLY A 138 -13.77 9.91 -2.47
C GLY A 138 -14.71 11.09 -2.73
#